data_AF-A0A965FN11-F1
#
_entry.id   AF-A0A965FN11-F1
#
_cell.length_a   1.000
_cell.length_b   1.000
_cell.length_c   1.000
_cell.angle_alpha   90.00
_cell.angle_beta   90.00
_cell.angle_gamma   90.00
#
_symmetry.space_group_name_H-M   'P 1'
#
loop_
_entity.id
_entity.type
_entity.pdbx_description
1 polymer ?
#
loop_
_entity_poly.entity_id
_entity_poly.type
_entity_poly.pdbx_seq_one_letter_code
_entity_poly.pdbx_strand_id
1 'polypeptide(L)' 'VGSAEVRERFQGFGSEPVGSSPDEFATQIKNDIAKWAKVAKTANVRAD' A
#
# COMPACT_ATOMS: atom_id res chain seq x y z
N VAL A 1 -10.38 11.59 -2.73
CA VAL A 1 -9.36 11.66 -3.79
C VAL A 1 -10.03 12.19 -5.04
N GLY A 2 -10.04 13.50 -5.28
CA GLY A 2 -10.88 14.07 -6.35
C GLY A 2 -10.54 15.49 -6.80
N SER A 3 -9.82 16.26 -5.97
CA SER A 3 -9.25 17.55 -6.42
C SER A 3 -8.00 17.30 -7.25
N ALA A 4 -7.88 18.02 -8.38
CA ALA A 4 -6.71 17.99 -9.26
C ALA A 4 -5.42 18.29 -8.48
N GLU A 5 -5.47 19.27 -7.58
CA GLU A 5 -4.35 19.66 -6.73
C GLU A 5 -3.79 18.49 -5.90
N VAL A 6 -4.67 17.65 -5.34
CA VAL A 6 -4.22 16.50 -4.53
C VAL A 6 -3.49 15.50 -5.42
N ARG A 7 -4.01 15.24 -6.62
CA ARG A 7 -3.37 14.31 -7.57
C ARG A 7 -2.00 14.82 -8.02
N GLU A 8 -1.87 16.10 -8.34
CA GLU A 8 -0.60 16.72 -8.75
C GLU A 8 0.45 16.64 -7.64
N ARG A 9 0.05 16.84 -6.38
CA ARG A 9 0.97 16.69 -5.24
C ARG A 9 1.44 15.24 -5.08
N PHE A 10 0.54 14.25 -5.18
CA PHE A 10 0.93 12.83 -5.12
C PHE A 10 1.87 12.43 -6.26
N GLN A 11 1.61 12.92 -7.48
CA GLN A 11 2.50 12.70 -8.63
C GLN A 11 3.88 13.33 -8.41
N GLY A 12 3.96 14.51 -7.79
CA GLY A 12 5.22 15.13 -7.38
C GLY A 12 6.05 14.28 -6.40
N PHE A 13 5.41 13.41 -5.63
CA PHE A 13 6.08 12.44 -4.74
C PHE A 13 6.36 11.08 -5.42
N GLY A 14 6.15 10.97 -6.74
CA GLY A 14 6.27 9.71 -7.48
C GLY A 14 5.23 8.66 -7.07
N SER A 15 4.11 9.10 -6.47
CA SER A 15 3.03 8.23 -5.99
C SER A 15 1.80 8.34 -6.89
N GLU A 16 1.18 7.21 -7.23
CA GLU A 16 -0.06 7.19 -8.00
C GLU A 16 -1.29 7.06 -7.06
N PRO A 17 -2.20 8.03 -7.02
CA PRO A 17 -3.37 7.98 -6.16
C PRO A 17 -4.48 7.11 -6.79
N VAL A 18 -4.64 5.87 -6.32
CA VAL A 18 -5.59 4.89 -6.88
C VAL A 18 -7.01 5.01 -6.30
N GLY A 19 -7.15 5.32 -5.00
CA GLY A 19 -8.43 5.54 -4.32
C GLY A 19 -9.44 4.38 -4.47
N SER A 20 -9.38 3.38 -3.59
CA SER A 20 -10.29 2.22 -3.59
C SER A 20 -11.46 2.37 -2.61
N SER A 21 -12.44 1.46 -2.68
CA SER A 21 -13.43 1.33 -1.60
C SER A 21 -12.80 0.82 -0.29
N PRO A 22 -13.46 1.02 0.87
CA PRO A 22 -12.97 0.50 2.15
C PRO A 22 -12.79 -1.03 2.18
N ASP A 23 -13.70 -1.79 1.56
CA ASP A 23 -13.64 -3.25 1.49
C ASP A 23 -12.46 -3.75 0.64
N GLU A 24 -12.20 -3.09 -0.50
CA GLU A 24 -11.03 -3.38 -1.33
C GLU A 24 -9.74 -3.10 -0.56
N PHE A 25 -9.69 -2.00 0.20
CA PHE A 25 -8.51 -1.66 0.99
C PHE A 25 -8.29 -2.66 2.14
N ALA A 26 -9.36 -3.08 2.82
CA ALA A 26 -9.29 -4.12 3.85
C ALA A 26 -8.79 -5.46 3.29
N THR A 27 -9.21 -5.80 2.07
CA THR A 27 -8.73 -6.99 1.36
C THR A 27 -7.26 -6.87 1.00
N GLN A 28 -6.81 -5.70 0.54
CA GLN A 28 -5.40 -5.44 0.25
C GLN A 28 -4.52 -5.61 1.48
N ILE A 29 -4.91 -5.04 2.62
CA ILE A 29 -4.16 -5.17 3.89
C ILE A 29 -3.99 -6.66 4.28
N LYS A 30 -5.07 -7.45 4.22
CA LYS A 30 -5.01 -8.89 4.54
C LYS A 30 -4.04 -9.64 3.64
N ASN A 31 -4.08 -9.34 2.33
CA ASN A 31 -3.22 -9.96 1.34
C ASN A 31 -1.75 -9.57 1.53
N ASP A 32 -1.48 -8.30 1.83
CA ASP A 32 -0.14 -7.79 2.06
C ASP A 32 0.48 -8.39 3.32
N ILE A 33 -0.27 -8.51 4.41
CA ILE A 33 0.20 -9.19 5.63
C ILE A 33 0.65 -10.61 5.31
N ALA A 34 -0.18 -11.39 4.61
CA ALA A 34 0.14 -12.77 4.26
C ALA A 34 1.39 -12.86 3.35
N LYS A 35 1.48 -11.99 2.35
CA LYS A 35 2.60 -11.92 1.42
C LYS A 35 3.90 -11.55 2.15
N TRP A 36 3.90 -10.45 2.90
CA TRP A 36 5.11 -9.94 3.51
C TRP A 36 5.57 -10.76 4.70
N ALA A 37 4.66 -11.43 5.44
CA ALA A 37 5.04 -12.41 6.45
C ALA A 37 5.84 -13.58 5.84
N LYS A 38 5.41 -14.08 4.67
CA LYS A 38 6.14 -15.13 3.93
C LYS A 38 7.51 -14.63 3.48
N VAL A 39 7.59 -13.40 2.94
CA VAL A 39 8.86 -12.79 2.51
C VAL A 39 9.82 -12.65 3.68
N ALA A 40 9.38 -12.05 4.79
CA ALA A 40 10.21 -11.84 5.99
C ALA A 40 10.76 -13.16 6.54
N LYS A 41 9.91 -14.19 6.64
CA LYS A 41 10.32 -15.53 7.08
C LYS A 41 11.37 -16.15 6.14
N THR A 42 11.16 -16.02 4.83
CA THR A 42 12.06 -16.58 3.82
C THR A 42 13.42 -15.87 3.83
N ALA A 43 13.41 -14.55 4.00
CA ALA A 43 14.61 -13.72 4.03
C ALA A 43 15.27 -13.66 5.43
N ASN A 44 14.74 -14.38 6.43
CA ASN A 44 15.23 -14.39 7.81
C ASN A 44 15.32 -12.97 8.44
N VAL A 45 14.43 -12.07 8.03
CA VAL A 45 14.34 -10.69 8.55
C VAL A 45 13.79 -10.74 9.98
N ARG A 46 14.44 -10.03 10.89
CA ARG A 46 14.00 -9.85 12.29
C ARG A 46 13.82 -8.36 12.57
N ALA A 47 12.83 -8.04 13.41
CA ALA A 47 12.75 -6.73 14.03
C ALA A 47 13.58 -6.79 15.33
N ASP A 48 14.59 -5.96 15.41
CA ASP A 48 15.40 -5.67 16.60
C ASP A 48 14.68 -4.74 17.60
#